data_AF-A0A4Q3J9B6-F1
#
_entry.id   AF-A0A4Q3J9B6-F1
#
_cell.length_a   1.000
_cell.length_b   1.000
_cell.length_c   1.000
_cell.angle_alpha   90.00
_cell.angle_beta   90.00
_cell.angle_gamma   90.00
#
_symmetry.space_group_name_H-M   'P 1'
#
loop_
_entity.id
_entity.type
_entity.pdbx_description
1 polymer ?
#
loop_
_entity_poly.entity_id
_entity_poly.type
_entity_poly.pdbx_seq_one_letter_code
_entity_poly.pdbx_strand_id
1 'polypeptide(L)'
;TYSSAVFNFVPELALRFYNAVRQRDVPTIDQLMKNFYLPLIELRDKKRGYAVSMIKAGAELVGRSAGIVRPPLTELDAGERETLRGLIAANA
;
A
#
# COMPACT_ATOMS: atom_id res chain seq x y z
N THR A 1 10.14 13.85 -8.88
CA THR A 1 9.62 12.49 -9.16
C THR A 1 9.96 11.60 -8.00
N TYR A 2 9.10 10.65 -7.63
CA TYR A 2 9.30 9.72 -6.50
C TYR A 2 8.95 8.29 -6.94
N SER A 3 9.36 7.29 -6.16
CA SER A 3 9.00 5.89 -6.37
C SER A 3 7.73 5.53 -5.60
N SER A 4 6.80 4.80 -6.25
CA SER A 4 5.56 4.34 -5.61
C SER A 4 5.56 2.82 -5.50
N ALA A 5 5.83 2.28 -4.31
CA ALA A 5 5.81 0.83 -4.08
C ALA A 5 4.39 0.25 -4.21
N VAL A 6 3.37 1.02 -3.80
CA VAL A 6 1.97 0.61 -3.87
C VAL A 6 1.45 0.47 -5.30
N PHE A 7 2.15 1.03 -6.29
CA PHE A 7 1.84 0.85 -7.71
C PHE A 7 1.81 -0.63 -8.13
N ASN A 8 2.55 -1.51 -7.43
CA ASN A 8 2.55 -2.95 -7.71
C ASN A 8 1.17 -3.61 -7.50
N PHE A 9 0.29 -3.04 -6.68
CA PHE A 9 -1.01 -3.62 -6.37
C PHE A 9 -2.21 -2.65 -6.44
N VAL A 10 -1.99 -1.33 -6.40
CA VAL A 10 -3.03 -0.30 -6.61
C VAL A 10 -2.53 0.81 -7.58
N PRO A 11 -2.27 0.47 -8.87
CA PRO A 11 -1.66 1.39 -9.81
C PRO A 11 -2.51 2.64 -10.09
N GLU A 12 -3.84 2.50 -10.16
CA GLU A 12 -4.76 3.61 -10.44
C GLU A 12 -4.77 4.64 -9.30
N LEU A 13 -4.83 4.18 -8.05
CA LEU A 13 -4.69 5.03 -6.87
C LEU A 13 -3.34 5.76 -6.84
N ALA A 14 -2.26 5.04 -7.14
CA ALA A 14 -0.92 5.62 -7.17
C ALA A 14 -0.81 6.73 -8.23
N LEU A 15 -1.41 6.52 -9.41
CA LEU A 15 -1.47 7.52 -10.48
C LEU A 15 -2.35 8.71 -10.10
N ARG A 16 -3.49 8.46 -9.44
CA ARG A 16 -4.38 9.52 -8.93
C ARG A 16 -3.64 10.42 -7.94
N PHE A 17 -2.92 9.84 -6.98
CA PHE A 17 -2.11 10.59 -6.03
C PHE A 17 -1.00 11.38 -6.73
N TYR A 18 -0.28 10.74 -7.66
CA TYR A 18 0.77 11.40 -8.44
C TYR A 18 0.24 12.62 -9.21
N ASN A 19 -0.91 12.47 -9.87
CA ASN A 19 -1.55 13.55 -10.62
C ASN A 19 -2.00 14.69 -9.70
N ALA A 20 -2.61 14.37 -8.54
CA ALA A 20 -3.02 15.36 -7.55
C ALA A 20 -1.82 16.17 -7.03
N VAL A 21 -0.70 15.51 -6.72
CA VAL A 21 0.55 16.19 -6.33
C VAL A 21 1.08 17.10 -7.44
N ARG A 22 1.07 16.64 -8.69
CA ARG A 22 1.51 17.45 -9.85
C ARG A 22 0.65 18.69 -10.07
N GLN A 23 -0.65 18.59 -9.83
CA GLN A 23 -1.62 19.66 -10.00
C GLN A 23 -1.79 20.56 -8.77
N ARG A 24 -1.13 20.22 -7.65
CA ARG A 24 -1.33 20.87 -6.33
C ARG A 24 -2.78 20.80 -5.84
N ASP A 25 -3.48 19.72 -6.15
CA ASP A 25 -4.82 19.43 -5.65
C ASP A 25 -4.76 18.96 -4.19
N VAL A 26 -4.66 19.93 -3.28
CA VAL A 26 -4.56 19.69 -1.83
C VAL A 26 -5.74 18.87 -1.29
N PRO A 27 -7.02 19.13 -1.67
CA PRO A 27 -8.14 18.31 -1.23
C PRO A 27 -7.99 16.82 -1.57
N THR A 28 -7.61 16.48 -2.80
CA THR A 28 -7.41 15.08 -3.19
C THR A 28 -6.22 14.45 -2.48
N ILE A 29 -5.12 15.19 -2.30
CA ILE A 29 -3.95 14.73 -1.54
C ILE A 29 -4.37 14.38 -0.11
N ASP A 30 -5.04 15.29 0.59
CA ASP A 30 -5.47 15.10 1.98
C ASP A 30 -6.42 13.91 2.12
N GLN A 31 -7.35 13.74 1.18
CA GLN A 31 -8.27 12.61 1.17
C GLN A 31 -7.52 11.27 1.02
N LEU A 32 -6.61 11.17 0.05
CA LEU A 32 -5.84 9.95 -0.18
C LEU A 32 -4.84 9.66 0.95
N MET A 33 -4.29 10.70 1.57
CA MET A 33 -3.46 10.56 2.76
C MET A 33 -4.25 9.94 3.91
N LYS A 34 -5.43 10.48 4.23
CA LYS A 34 -6.26 10.01 5.34
C LYS A 34 -6.83 8.61 5.10
N ASN A 35 -7.30 8.34 3.88
CA ASN A 35 -8.08 7.12 3.61
C ASN A 35 -7.23 5.93 3.17
N PHE A 36 -5.99 6.16 2.74
CA PHE A 36 -5.13 5.09 2.25
C PHE A 36 -3.71 5.14 2.83
N TYR A 37 -2.95 6.23 2.61
CA TYR A 37 -1.52 6.22 2.91
C TYR A 37 -1.20 6.24 4.41
N LEU A 38 -1.91 7.00 5.24
CA LEU A 38 -1.68 7.01 6.69
C LEU A 38 -2.03 5.65 7.32
N PRO A 39 -3.21 5.04 7.08
CA PRO A 39 -3.48 3.68 7.55
C PRO A 39 -2.47 2.63 7.05
N LEU A 40 -2.01 2.76 5.80
CA LEU A 40 -0.97 1.88 5.26
C LEU A 40 0.37 2.06 5.98
N ILE A 41 0.75 3.30 6.31
CA ILE A 41 1.96 3.61 7.08
C ILE A 41 1.86 3.04 8.49
N GLU A 42 0.71 3.18 9.15
CA GLU A 42 0.48 2.58 10.48
C GLU A 42 0.69 1.07 10.46
N LEU A 43 0.19 0.38 9.43
CA LEU A 43 0.41 -1.05 9.25
C LEU A 43 1.89 -1.36 8.98
N ARG A 44 2.57 -0.55 8.17
CA ARG A 44 4.00 -0.70 7.83
C ARG A 44 4.89 -0.55 9.05
N ASP A 45 4.54 0.34 9.96
CA ASP A 45 5.39 0.68 11.10
C ASP A 45 5.23 -0.32 12.26
N LYS A 46 4.29 -1.29 12.18
CA LYS A 46 4.12 -2.35 13.19
C LYS A 46 5.34 -3.26 13.34
N LYS A 47 6.02 -3.60 12.24
CA LYS A 47 7.19 -4.51 12.27
C LYS A 47 8.25 -4.09 11.26
N ARG A 48 9.52 -4.25 11.63
CA ARG A 48 10.65 -3.99 10.73
C ARG A 48 10.57 -4.92 9.51
N GLY A 49 10.79 -4.38 8.32
CA GLY A 49 10.77 -5.14 7.06
C GLY A 49 9.43 -5.14 6.33
N TYR A 50 8.35 -4.65 6.95
CA TYR A 50 7.02 -4.64 6.35
C TYR A 50 6.89 -3.75 5.11
N ALA A 51 7.81 -2.81 4.91
CA ALA A 51 7.90 -2.02 3.69
C ALA A 51 8.00 -2.88 2.42
N VAL A 52 8.53 -4.11 2.49
CA VAL A 52 8.56 -5.07 1.37
C VAL A 52 7.47 -6.13 1.51
N SER A 53 7.29 -6.71 2.71
CA SER A 53 6.31 -7.77 2.95
C SER A 53 4.88 -7.34 2.62
N MET A 54 4.51 -6.10 2.95
CA MET A 54 3.18 -5.58 2.64
C MET A 54 2.95 -5.43 1.14
N ILE A 55 3.97 -5.09 0.37
CA ILE A 55 3.85 -4.93 -1.09
C ILE A 55 3.62 -6.28 -1.74
N LYS A 56 4.34 -7.31 -1.30
CA LYS A 56 4.13 -8.69 -1.77
C LYS A 56 2.76 -9.23 -1.37
N ALA A 57 2.35 -9.02 -0.11
CA ALA A 57 1.02 -9.39 0.35
C ALA A 57 -0.09 -8.65 -0.43
N GLY A 58 0.08 -7.35 -0.67
CA GLY A 58 -0.86 -6.56 -1.48
C GLY A 58 -0.97 -7.09 -2.90
N ALA A 59 0.16 -7.43 -3.54
CA ALA A 59 0.18 -8.02 -4.87
C ALA A 59 -0.53 -9.39 -4.90
N GLU A 60 -0.33 -10.23 -3.88
CA GLU A 60 -1.06 -11.49 -3.73
C GLU A 60 -2.57 -11.28 -3.55
N LEU A 61 -2.99 -10.32 -2.71
CA LEU A 61 -4.39 -9.99 -2.44
C LEU A 61 -5.16 -9.53 -3.68
N VAL A 62 -4.48 -8.91 -4.65
CA VAL A 62 -5.05 -8.49 -5.94
C VAL A 62 -4.83 -9.51 -7.06
N GLY A 63 -4.40 -10.74 -6.74
CA GLY A 63 -4.25 -11.83 -7.70
C GLY A 63 -2.97 -11.79 -8.54
N ARG A 64 -1.96 -11.01 -8.15
CA ARG A 64 -0.67 -10.85 -8.83
C ARG A 64 0.50 -11.27 -7.92
N SER A 65 0.46 -12.50 -7.42
CA SER A 65 1.46 -12.98 -6.46
C SER A 65 2.91 -12.86 -6.96
N ALA A 66 3.79 -12.36 -6.08
CA ALA A 66 5.23 -12.23 -6.31
C ALA A 66 6.05 -13.22 -5.44
N GLY A 67 5.39 -14.29 -4.97
CA GLY A 67 5.96 -15.29 -4.05
C GLY A 67 6.23 -14.73 -2.64
N ILE A 68 6.80 -15.57 -1.77
CA ILE A 68 7.09 -15.22 -0.37
C ILE A 68 8.26 -14.23 -0.23
N VAL A 69 8.37 -13.55 0.91
CA VAL A 69 9.58 -12.82 1.27
C VAL A 69 10.70 -13.77 1.71
N ARG A 70 11.95 -13.34 1.54
CA ARG A 70 13.13 -14.10 1.99
C ARG A 70 13.55 -13.63 3.39
N PRO A 71 14.07 -14.51 4.27
CA PRO A 71 14.70 -14.11 5.52
C PRO A 71 15.76 -13.02 5.28
N PRO A 72 15.88 -12.00 6.16
CA PRO A 72 15.26 -11.88 7.48
C PRO A 72 13.87 -11.23 7.51
N LEU A 73 13.22 -11.01 6.35
CA LEU A 73 11.87 -10.45 6.30
C LEU A 73 10.83 -11.50 6.72
N THR A 74 9.74 -11.04 7.32
CA THR A 74 8.61 -11.87 7.75
C THR A 74 7.34 -11.50 7.01
N GLU A 75 6.43 -12.47 6.86
CA GLU A 75 5.12 -12.26 6.27
C GLU A 75 4.18 -11.49 7.22
N LEU A 76 3.14 -10.88 6.65
CA LEU A 76 2.02 -10.34 7.43
C LEU A 76 1.24 -11.50 8.05
N ASP A 77 0.77 -11.31 9.28
CA ASP A 77 -0.18 -12.24 9.88
C ASP A 77 -1.58 -12.12 9.28
N ALA A 78 -2.49 -13.02 9.64
CA ALA A 78 -3.82 -13.07 9.06
C ALA A 78 -4.64 -11.79 9.33
N GLY A 79 -4.52 -11.18 10.51
CA GLY A 79 -5.24 -9.95 10.85
C GLY A 79 -4.69 -8.73 10.11
N GLU A 80 -3.38 -8.66 9.97
CA GLU A 80 -2.69 -7.64 9.17
C GLU A 80 -3.03 -7.77 7.68
N ARG A 81 -3.10 -8.99 7.14
CA ARG A 81 -3.55 -9.25 5.76
C ARG A 81 -4.99 -8.80 5.54
N GLU A 82 -5.88 -9.04 6.50
CA GLU A 82 -7.27 -8.59 6.40
C GLU A 82 -7.39 -7.08 6.47
N THR A 83 -6.58 -6.43 7.31
CA THR A 83 -6.49 -4.96 7.36
C THR A 83 -6.03 -4.40 6.00
N LEU A 84 -4.99 -4.99 5.40
CA LEU A 84 -4.51 -4.59 4.08
C LEU A 84 -5.56 -4.82 2.99
N ARG A 85 -6.29 -5.95 3.03
CA ARG A 85 -7.41 -6.23 2.12
C ARG A 85 -8.49 -5.17 2.22
N GLY A 86 -8.90 -4.81 3.44
CA GLY A 86 -9.88 -3.75 3.68
C GLY A 86 -9.45 -2.39 3.12
N LEU A 87 -8.17 -2.02 3.32
CA LEU A 87 -7.61 -0.79 2.76
C LEU A 87 -7.60 -0.78 1.23
N ILE A 88 -7.27 -1.91 0.60
CA ILE A 88 -7.33 -2.07 -0.86
C ILE A 88 -8.78 -1.93 -1.32
N ALA A 89 -9.71 -2.68 -0.76
CA ALA A 89 -11.10 -2.69 -1.20
C ALA A 89 -11.81 -1.33 -1.03
N ALA A 90 -11.49 -0.57 0.03
CA ALA A 90 -12.05 0.76 0.26
C ALA A 90 -11.52 1.83 -0.70
N ASN A 91 -10.45 1.55 -1.44
CA ASN A 91 -9.75 2.52 -2.29
C ASN A 91 -9.40 1.97 -3.69
N ALA A 92 -9.96 0.83 -4.06
CA ALA A 92 -9.85 0.22 -5.40
C ALA A 92 -10.81 0.88 -6.38
#